data_AF-H2Z8K7-F1
#
_entry.id   AF-H2Z8K7-F1
#
_cell.length_a   1.000
_cell.length_b   1.000
_cell.length_c   1.000
_cell.angle_alpha   90.00
_cell.angle_beta   90.00
_cell.angle_gamma   90.00
#
_symmetry.space_group_name_H-M   'P 1'
#
loop_
_entity.id
_entity.type
_entity.pdbx_description
1 polymer ?
#
loop_
_entity_poly.entity_id
_entity_poly.type
_entity_poly.pdbx_seq_one_letter_code
_entity_poly.pdbx_strand_id
1 'polypeptide(L)'
;MVTALCHSLQDNLVLTQRASLDVLIFCCPLSNLPVLYTDACMLLEAALQCLLRRDMSLNRRLYSWLLGMDQSKQSSVSSLESTETPTYFENHSKQLLVESLQHMLDTQTEKMPRLHYTSIIEELFPLRILVSLLDKSEVGPVVIESVLLQVFRLLEAAVNRIKSTFQQPHDNEKKNSLIGEVCKTANLLLGVFEPGYIWKFLSKILFSNYPGCKEKQGGSSLSESCRF
;
A
#
# COMPACT_ATOMS: atom_id res chain seq x y z
N MET A 1 -20.81 14.63 -4.54
CA MET A 1 -21.21 13.21 -4.70
C MET A 1 -20.08 12.27 -4.29
N VAL A 2 -18.89 12.39 -4.88
CA VAL A 2 -17.69 11.61 -4.54
C VAL A 2 -17.40 11.62 -3.03
N THR A 3 -17.37 12.79 -2.41
CA THR A 3 -17.17 12.93 -0.95
C THR A 3 -18.19 12.19 -0.10
N ALA A 4 -19.47 12.20 -0.50
CA ALA A 4 -20.52 11.46 0.20
C ALA A 4 -20.29 9.94 0.12
N LEU A 5 -19.84 9.45 -1.04
CA LEU A 5 -19.49 8.05 -1.24
C LEU A 5 -18.22 7.65 -0.46
N CYS A 6 -17.21 8.53 -0.39
CA CYS A 6 -16.05 8.33 0.50
C CYS A 6 -16.47 8.17 1.96
N HIS A 7 -17.39 9.02 2.44
CA HIS A 7 -17.91 8.91 3.81
C HIS A 7 -18.73 7.63 4.03
N SER A 8 -19.53 7.20 3.05
CA SER A 8 -20.31 5.96 3.19
C SER A 8 -19.45 4.69 3.14
N LEU A 9 -18.30 4.72 2.46
CA LEU A 9 -17.27 3.66 2.50
C LEU A 9 -16.57 3.58 3.86
N GLN A 10 -16.46 4.69 4.57
CA GLN A 10 -15.85 4.79 5.90
C GLN A 10 -16.88 4.70 7.04
N ASP A 11 -18.15 4.41 6.74
CA ASP A 11 -19.23 4.37 7.73
C ASP A 11 -18.98 3.32 8.82
N ASN A 12 -19.62 3.48 9.98
CA ASN A 12 -19.52 2.49 11.06
C ASN A 12 -20.32 1.21 10.77
N LEU A 13 -21.37 1.30 9.96
CA LEU A 13 -22.22 0.20 9.58
C LEU A 13 -21.65 -0.54 8.37
N VAL A 14 -21.30 -1.81 8.57
CA VAL A 14 -20.78 -2.68 7.51
C VAL A 14 -21.76 -2.82 6.33
N LEU A 15 -23.07 -2.75 6.59
CA LEU A 15 -24.08 -2.79 5.52
C LEU A 15 -23.98 -1.57 4.58
N THR A 16 -23.75 -0.37 5.13
CA THR A 16 -23.54 0.85 4.35
C THR A 16 -22.28 0.76 3.50
N GLN A 17 -21.19 0.25 4.08
CA GLN A 17 -19.94 0.03 3.35
C GLN A 17 -20.11 -0.97 2.20
N ARG A 18 -20.83 -2.09 2.44
CA ARG A 18 -21.13 -3.10 1.40
C ARG A 18 -21.94 -2.50 0.26
N ALA A 19 -23.03 -1.79 0.57
CA ALA A 19 -23.85 -1.13 -0.43
C ALA A 19 -23.05 -0.10 -1.24
N SER A 20 -22.15 0.64 -0.59
CA SER A 20 -21.27 1.61 -1.25
C SER A 20 -20.27 0.95 -2.19
N LEU A 21 -19.66 -0.17 -1.78
CA LEU A 21 -18.78 -0.97 -2.65
C LEU A 21 -19.55 -1.58 -3.83
N ASP A 22 -20.79 -2.04 -3.61
CA ASP A 22 -21.64 -2.54 -4.70
C ASP A 22 -21.92 -1.42 -5.71
N VAL A 23 -22.21 -0.19 -5.26
CA VAL A 23 -22.34 0.98 -6.14
C VAL A 23 -21.05 1.25 -6.93
N LEU A 24 -19.87 1.16 -6.29
CA LEU A 24 -18.60 1.32 -7.01
C LEU A 24 -18.41 0.25 -8.10
N ILE A 25 -18.72 -1.01 -7.79
CA ILE A 25 -18.59 -2.12 -8.72
C ILE A 25 -19.52 -1.95 -9.92
N PHE A 26 -20.79 -1.58 -9.70
CA PHE A 26 -21.79 -1.49 -10.77
C PHE A 26 -21.75 -0.18 -11.55
N CYS A 27 -21.51 0.95 -10.87
CA CYS A 27 -21.65 2.27 -11.46
C CYS A 27 -20.31 2.95 -11.78
N CYS A 28 -19.21 2.52 -11.16
CA CYS A 28 -17.90 3.15 -11.30
C CYS A 28 -16.78 2.11 -11.57
N PRO A 29 -16.89 1.28 -12.63
CA PRO A 29 -15.83 0.32 -12.96
C PRO A 29 -14.51 1.03 -13.25
N LEU A 30 -13.39 0.51 -12.74
CA LEU A 30 -12.07 1.12 -12.91
C LEU A 30 -11.64 1.24 -14.38
N SER A 31 -12.15 0.37 -15.26
CA SER A 31 -11.89 0.44 -16.70
C SER A 31 -12.51 1.65 -17.40
N ASN A 32 -13.59 2.22 -16.84
CA ASN A 32 -14.25 3.40 -17.39
C ASN A 32 -14.88 4.22 -16.24
N LEU A 33 -14.02 4.87 -15.47
CA LEU A 33 -14.44 5.69 -14.34
C LEU A 33 -15.14 6.97 -14.81
N PRO A 34 -16.40 7.21 -14.39
CA PRO A 34 -17.13 8.42 -14.75
C PRO A 34 -16.79 9.62 -13.83
N VAL A 35 -15.56 9.68 -13.32
CA VAL A 35 -15.11 10.69 -12.35
C VAL A 35 -13.72 11.20 -12.70
N LEU A 36 -13.36 12.37 -12.17
CA LEU A 36 -12.00 12.88 -12.31
C LEU A 36 -11.01 11.95 -11.61
N TYR A 37 -9.79 11.90 -12.12
CA TYR A 37 -8.75 11.02 -11.59
C TYR A 37 -8.45 11.30 -10.11
N THR A 38 -8.41 12.57 -9.70
CA THR A 38 -8.23 12.97 -8.29
C THR A 38 -9.37 12.47 -7.39
N ASP A 39 -10.60 12.47 -7.90
CA ASP A 39 -11.77 11.96 -7.19
C ASP A 39 -11.72 10.43 -7.09
N ALA A 40 -11.22 9.75 -8.12
CA ALA A 40 -10.98 8.31 -8.10
C ALA A 40 -9.93 7.93 -7.04
N CYS A 41 -8.85 8.69 -6.89
CA CYS A 41 -7.87 8.48 -5.82
C CYS A 41 -8.53 8.59 -4.44
N MET A 42 -9.30 9.65 -4.20
CA MET A 42 -10.01 9.83 -2.92
C MET A 42 -11.00 8.69 -2.64
N LEU A 43 -11.71 8.20 -3.65
CA LEU A 43 -12.61 7.04 -3.52
C LEU A 43 -11.84 5.77 -3.19
N LEU A 44 -10.74 5.51 -3.90
CA LEU A 44 -9.95 4.32 -3.66
C LEU A 44 -9.30 4.34 -2.28
N GLU A 45 -8.77 5.47 -1.83
CA GLU A 45 -8.27 5.62 -0.46
C GLU A 45 -9.34 5.33 0.59
N ALA A 46 -10.56 5.84 0.38
CA ALA A 46 -11.68 5.55 1.28
C ALA A 46 -12.07 4.06 1.26
N ALA A 47 -12.10 3.44 0.07
CA ALA A 47 -12.42 2.03 -0.09
C ALA A 47 -11.34 1.10 0.50
N LEU A 48 -10.06 1.46 0.41
CA LEU A 48 -8.95 0.71 0.99
C LEU A 48 -9.05 0.60 2.51
N GLN A 49 -9.64 1.59 3.19
CA GLN A 49 -9.85 1.52 4.64
C GLN A 49 -10.82 0.40 5.05
N CYS A 50 -11.68 -0.09 4.15
CA CYS A 50 -12.52 -1.26 4.41
C CYS A 50 -11.70 -2.51 4.75
N LEU A 51 -10.45 -2.62 4.26
CA LEU A 51 -9.55 -3.75 4.56
C LEU A 51 -9.22 -3.84 6.06
N LEU A 52 -9.27 -2.71 6.79
CA LEU A 52 -8.97 -2.67 8.22
C LEU A 52 -10.06 -3.33 9.09
N ARG A 53 -11.28 -3.52 8.56
CA ARG A 53 -12.42 -4.08 9.28
C ARG A 53 -12.35 -5.60 9.45
N ARG A 54 -11.46 -6.29 8.72
CA ARG A 54 -11.36 -7.77 8.67
C ARG A 54 -12.67 -8.48 8.27
N ASP A 55 -13.54 -7.82 7.50
CA ASP A 55 -14.76 -8.42 6.96
C ASP A 55 -14.48 -9.03 5.58
N MET A 56 -14.66 -10.35 5.46
CA MET A 56 -14.38 -11.06 4.21
C MET A 56 -15.27 -10.61 3.04
N SER A 57 -16.49 -10.14 3.33
CA SER A 57 -17.45 -9.69 2.33
C SER A 57 -17.05 -8.34 1.74
N LEU A 58 -16.53 -7.43 2.58
CA LEU A 58 -15.93 -6.17 2.14
C LEU A 58 -14.66 -6.42 1.32
N ASN A 59 -13.76 -7.25 1.83
CA ASN A 59 -12.51 -7.59 1.13
C ASN A 59 -12.80 -8.17 -0.26
N ARG A 60 -13.74 -9.13 -0.36
CA ARG A 60 -14.15 -9.71 -1.65
C ARG A 60 -14.67 -8.65 -2.62
N ARG A 61 -15.51 -7.72 -2.17
CA ARG A 61 -16.05 -6.64 -3.03
C ARG A 61 -14.97 -5.69 -3.50
N LEU A 62 -14.11 -5.23 -2.60
CA LEU A 62 -13.00 -4.36 -2.96
C LEU A 62 -12.08 -5.02 -3.98
N TYR A 63 -11.72 -6.30 -3.78
CA TYR A 63 -10.91 -7.04 -4.75
C TYR A 63 -11.65 -7.30 -6.06
N SER A 64 -12.96 -7.56 -6.05
CA SER A 64 -13.74 -7.63 -7.30
C SER A 64 -13.75 -6.32 -8.07
N TRP A 65 -13.69 -5.17 -7.38
CA TRP A 65 -13.59 -3.87 -8.04
C TRP A 65 -12.18 -3.66 -8.63
N LEU A 66 -11.13 -3.96 -7.87
CA LEU A 66 -9.72 -3.82 -8.27
C LEU A 66 -9.30 -4.79 -9.38
N LEU A 67 -9.75 -6.03 -9.33
CA LEU A 67 -9.34 -7.10 -10.24
C LEU A 67 -10.36 -7.31 -11.38
N GLY A 68 -11.49 -6.62 -11.33
CA GLY A 68 -12.63 -6.82 -12.22
C GLY A 68 -13.53 -7.96 -11.73
N MET A 69 -14.83 -7.85 -12.02
CA MET A 69 -15.78 -8.92 -11.71
C MET A 69 -15.45 -10.17 -12.53
N ASP A 70 -14.93 -11.19 -11.85
CA ASP A 70 -14.87 -12.61 -12.27
C ASP A 70 -14.72 -12.86 -13.78
N GLN A 71 -13.69 -12.28 -14.42
CA GLN A 71 -13.27 -12.73 -15.75
C GLN A 71 -12.81 -14.20 -15.73
N SER A 72 -12.59 -14.79 -14.54
CA SER A 72 -12.24 -16.20 -14.38
C SER A 72 -13.32 -17.18 -14.88
N LYS A 73 -14.58 -16.74 -15.01
CA LYS A 73 -15.66 -17.55 -15.61
C LYS A 73 -15.81 -17.40 -17.12
N GLN A 74 -15.23 -16.38 -17.72
CA GLN A 74 -15.17 -16.27 -19.19
C GLN A 74 -13.86 -16.86 -19.75
N SER A 75 -12.79 -16.90 -18.96
CA SER A 75 -11.52 -17.51 -19.35
C SER A 75 -11.48 -19.04 -19.24
N SER A 76 -12.51 -19.69 -18.70
CA SER A 76 -12.60 -21.16 -18.66
C SER A 76 -12.89 -21.82 -20.01
N VAL A 77 -13.07 -21.04 -21.08
CA VAL A 77 -13.22 -21.52 -22.46
C VAL A 77 -11.98 -21.22 -23.32
N SER A 78 -11.01 -20.45 -22.83
CA SER A 78 -9.83 -20.01 -23.61
C SER A 78 -8.48 -20.32 -22.95
N SER A 79 -8.41 -21.37 -22.12
CA SER A 79 -7.17 -21.80 -21.47
C SER A 79 -6.28 -22.66 -22.37
N LEU A 80 -5.90 -22.18 -23.55
CA LEU A 80 -4.86 -22.82 -24.38
C LEU A 80 -3.87 -21.86 -25.05
N GLU A 81 -3.95 -20.54 -24.82
CA GLU A 81 -2.94 -19.62 -25.35
C GLU A 81 -2.35 -18.76 -24.23
N SER A 82 -1.19 -19.18 -23.76
CA SER A 82 -0.22 -18.37 -23.05
C SER A 82 0.23 -17.20 -23.94
N THR A 83 -0.49 -16.08 -23.90
CA THR A 83 -0.04 -14.81 -24.47
C THR A 83 -0.10 -13.70 -23.43
N GLU A 84 0.98 -12.94 -23.41
CA GLU A 84 1.41 -11.84 -22.54
C GLU A 84 0.45 -10.64 -22.57
N THR A 85 -0.84 -10.86 -22.38
CA THR A 85 -1.81 -9.77 -22.28
C THR A 85 -1.84 -9.23 -20.84
N PRO A 86 -1.69 -7.92 -20.64
CA PRO A 86 -1.74 -7.35 -19.29
C PRO A 86 -3.12 -7.60 -18.68
N THR A 87 -3.13 -8.02 -17.41
CA THR A 87 -4.36 -8.35 -16.68
C THR A 87 -5.23 -7.10 -16.49
N TYR A 88 -6.52 -7.28 -16.16
CA TYR A 88 -7.41 -6.15 -15.84
C TYR A 88 -6.80 -5.19 -14.81
N PHE A 89 -6.16 -5.76 -13.78
CA PHE A 89 -5.48 -4.99 -12.74
C PHE A 89 -4.34 -4.13 -13.31
N GLU A 90 -3.47 -4.71 -14.13
CA GLU A 90 -2.36 -4.00 -14.77
C GLU A 90 -2.84 -2.85 -15.67
N ASN A 91 -3.94 -3.04 -16.40
CA ASN A 91 -4.45 -2.04 -17.34
C ASN A 91 -5.25 -0.91 -16.70
N HIS A 92 -6.02 -1.20 -15.64
CA HIS A 92 -7.06 -0.27 -15.17
C HIS A 92 -6.91 0.16 -13.71
N SER A 93 -6.25 -0.65 -12.87
CA SER A 93 -6.31 -0.48 -11.42
C SER A 93 -4.96 -0.16 -10.80
N LYS A 94 -3.88 -0.68 -11.38
CA LYS A 94 -2.51 -0.59 -10.84
C LYS A 94 -2.08 0.84 -10.60
N GLN A 95 -2.16 1.71 -11.62
CA GLN A 95 -1.71 3.09 -11.50
C GLN A 95 -2.49 3.82 -10.41
N LEU A 96 -3.83 3.72 -10.45
CA LEU A 96 -4.69 4.36 -9.48
C LEU A 96 -4.39 3.87 -8.05
N LEU A 97 -4.17 2.56 -7.86
CA LEU A 97 -3.85 1.99 -6.57
C LEU A 97 -2.50 2.46 -6.04
N VAL A 98 -1.46 2.46 -6.87
CA VAL A 98 -0.13 2.92 -6.50
C VAL A 98 -0.16 4.39 -6.09
N GLU A 99 -0.76 5.25 -6.90
CA GLU A 99 -0.82 6.69 -6.62
C GLU A 99 -1.67 7.00 -5.38
N SER A 100 -2.79 6.28 -5.19
CA SER A 100 -3.62 6.42 -3.97
C SER A 100 -2.88 5.98 -2.71
N LEU A 101 -2.09 4.90 -2.78
CA LEU A 101 -1.30 4.43 -1.65
C LEU A 101 -0.12 5.38 -1.35
N GLN A 102 0.55 5.90 -2.38
CA GLN A 102 1.60 6.90 -2.21
C GLN A 102 1.04 8.16 -1.56
N HIS A 103 -0.06 8.70 -2.09
CA HIS A 103 -0.72 9.88 -1.51
C HIS A 103 -1.17 9.63 -0.07
N MET A 104 -1.76 8.46 0.22
CA MET A 104 -2.14 8.08 1.59
C MET A 104 -0.92 8.04 2.53
N LEU A 105 0.19 7.42 2.14
CA LEU A 105 1.40 7.32 2.95
C LEU A 105 2.08 8.68 3.15
N ASP A 106 2.18 9.49 2.09
CA ASP A 106 2.78 10.83 2.15
C ASP A 106 1.93 11.75 3.03
N THR A 107 0.61 11.74 2.85
CA THR A 107 -0.33 12.48 3.70
C THR A 107 -0.18 12.12 5.17
N GLN A 108 -0.06 10.83 5.51
CA GLN A 108 0.14 10.42 6.89
C GLN A 108 1.53 10.80 7.42
N THR A 109 2.57 10.70 6.58
CA THR A 109 3.93 11.10 6.93
C THR A 109 4.00 12.59 7.27
N GLU A 110 3.37 13.45 6.47
CA GLU A 110 3.32 14.90 6.69
C GLU A 110 2.50 15.31 7.91
N LYS A 111 1.40 14.60 8.17
CA LYS A 111 0.54 14.83 9.33
C LYS A 111 1.17 14.35 10.63
N MET A 112 1.97 13.27 10.59
CA MET A 112 2.49 12.59 11.77
C MET A 112 3.08 13.56 12.81
N PRO A 113 4.00 14.50 12.49
CA PRO A 113 4.58 15.41 13.48
C PRO A 113 3.60 16.42 14.08
N ARG A 114 2.46 16.68 13.41
CA ARG A 114 1.48 17.72 13.77
C ARG A 114 0.31 17.20 14.60
N LEU A 115 0.18 15.88 14.74
CA LEU A 115 -0.93 15.26 15.46
C LEU A 115 -0.69 15.32 16.98
N HIS A 116 -1.59 15.99 17.70
CA HIS A 116 -1.46 16.20 19.16
C HIS A 116 -2.35 15.27 19.99
N TYR A 117 -3.44 14.75 19.42
CA TYR A 117 -4.46 14.00 20.16
C TYR A 117 -4.64 12.55 19.68
N THR A 118 -4.17 12.22 18.47
CA THR A 118 -4.37 10.88 17.91
C THR A 118 -3.25 9.93 18.30
N SER A 119 -3.62 8.68 18.56
CA SER A 119 -2.68 7.58 18.80
C SER A 119 -1.76 7.37 17.61
N ILE A 120 -0.44 7.39 17.85
CA ILE A 120 0.60 7.18 16.82
C ILE A 120 0.38 5.86 16.08
N ILE A 121 -0.06 4.83 16.81
CA ILE A 121 -0.24 3.48 16.29
C ILE A 121 -1.48 3.40 15.39
N GLU A 122 -2.52 4.18 15.67
CA GLU A 122 -3.72 4.23 14.83
C GLU A 122 -3.40 4.83 13.45
N GLU A 123 -2.54 5.85 13.42
CA GLU A 123 -2.11 6.56 12.20
C GLU A 123 -1.21 5.71 11.29
N LEU A 124 -0.67 4.59 11.79
CA LEU A 124 0.03 3.59 10.98
C LEU A 124 -0.93 2.65 10.23
N PHE A 125 -2.22 2.99 10.14
CA PHE A 125 -3.19 2.22 9.35
C PHE A 125 -2.81 1.98 7.88
N PRO A 126 -2.10 2.87 7.15
CA PRO A 126 -1.71 2.58 5.77
C PRO A 126 -0.81 1.36 5.68
N LEU A 127 0.06 1.13 6.68
CA LEU A 127 0.92 -0.05 6.73
C LEU A 127 0.11 -1.33 6.91
N ARG A 128 -0.99 -1.28 7.68
CA ARG A 128 -1.91 -2.40 7.86
C ARG A 128 -2.73 -2.69 6.60
N ILE A 129 -3.10 -1.64 5.85
CA ILE A 129 -3.70 -1.78 4.51
C ILE A 129 -2.70 -2.48 3.58
N LEU A 130 -1.44 -2.05 3.55
CA LEU A 130 -0.40 -2.68 2.74
C LEU A 130 -0.22 -4.16 3.06
N VAL A 131 -0.12 -4.54 4.35
CA VAL A 131 -0.07 -5.97 4.74
C VAL A 131 -1.23 -6.75 4.12
N SER A 132 -2.44 -6.21 4.20
CA SER A 132 -3.65 -6.87 3.67
C SER A 132 -3.64 -7.00 2.14
N LEU A 133 -3.01 -6.07 1.43
CA LEU A 133 -2.87 -6.08 -0.03
C LEU A 133 -1.76 -7.04 -0.49
N LEU A 134 -0.68 -7.16 0.28
CA LEU A 134 0.45 -8.04 -0.03
C LEU A 134 0.08 -9.53 0.02
N ASP A 135 -0.95 -9.88 0.81
CA ASP A 135 -1.53 -11.22 0.83
C ASP A 135 -2.21 -11.61 -0.51
N LYS A 136 -2.36 -10.69 -1.46
CA LYS A 136 -2.88 -10.95 -2.80
C LYS A 136 -1.76 -11.05 -3.83
N SER A 137 -1.61 -12.23 -4.42
CA SER A 137 -0.60 -12.54 -5.44
C SER A 137 -0.63 -11.59 -6.64
N GLU A 138 -1.82 -11.12 -7.03
CA GLU A 138 -2.01 -10.25 -8.19
C GLU A 138 -1.63 -8.79 -7.91
N VAL A 139 -1.62 -8.37 -6.63
CA VAL A 139 -1.46 -6.96 -6.23
C VAL A 139 -0.11 -6.71 -5.55
N GLY A 140 0.29 -7.61 -4.65
CA GLY A 140 1.39 -7.39 -3.72
C GLY A 140 2.72 -7.02 -4.38
N PRO A 141 3.26 -7.86 -5.30
CA PRO A 141 4.55 -7.61 -5.94
C PRO A 141 4.61 -6.32 -6.78
N VAL A 142 3.46 -5.87 -7.29
CA VAL A 142 3.37 -4.73 -8.21
C VAL A 142 3.37 -3.40 -7.44
N VAL A 143 2.66 -3.38 -6.31
CA VAL A 143 2.52 -2.18 -5.49
C VAL A 143 3.79 -1.91 -4.68
N ILE A 144 4.46 -2.98 -4.22
CA ILE A 144 5.49 -2.86 -3.19
C ILE A 144 6.69 -2.01 -3.62
N GLU A 145 7.23 -2.22 -4.83
CA GLU A 145 8.38 -1.45 -5.33
C GLU A 145 8.10 0.06 -5.36
N SER A 146 6.84 0.43 -5.56
CA SER A 146 6.45 1.83 -5.74
C SER A 146 6.21 2.57 -4.42
N VAL A 147 5.97 1.86 -3.32
CA VAL A 147 5.56 2.46 -2.03
C VAL A 147 6.56 2.24 -0.90
N LEU A 148 7.55 1.35 -1.08
CA LEU A 148 8.45 0.93 -0.01
C LEU A 148 9.29 2.08 0.58
N LEU A 149 9.64 3.10 -0.23
CA LEU A 149 10.32 4.29 0.30
C LEU A 149 9.41 5.11 1.21
N GLN A 150 8.15 5.31 0.83
CA GLN A 150 7.14 6.01 1.63
C GLN A 150 6.84 5.27 2.93
N VAL A 151 6.86 3.93 2.90
CA VAL A 151 6.77 3.10 4.12
C VAL A 151 7.89 3.44 5.11
N PHE A 152 9.15 3.49 4.65
CA PHE A 152 10.26 3.84 5.53
C PHE A 152 10.14 5.27 6.08
N ARG A 153 9.72 6.23 5.26
CA ARG A 153 9.49 7.63 5.69
C ARG A 153 8.39 7.72 6.76
N LEU A 154 7.29 7.00 6.60
CA LEU A 154 6.21 6.99 7.59
C LEU A 154 6.67 6.39 8.92
N LEU A 155 7.41 5.28 8.88
CA LEU A 155 8.00 4.65 10.07
C LEU A 155 8.98 5.59 10.77
N GLU A 156 9.85 6.26 10.02
CA GLU A 156 10.78 7.24 10.55
C GLU A 156 10.04 8.41 11.22
N ALA A 157 9.04 8.98 10.55
CA ALA A 157 8.22 10.06 11.08
C ALA A 157 7.52 9.67 12.39
N ALA A 158 7.00 8.44 12.48
CA ALA A 158 6.39 7.92 13.69
C ALA A 158 7.40 7.80 14.85
N VAL A 159 8.58 7.23 14.60
CA VAL A 159 9.64 7.11 15.62
C VAL A 159 10.14 8.49 16.07
N ASN A 160 10.33 9.41 15.15
CA ASN A 160 10.77 10.77 15.45
C ASN A 160 9.73 11.51 16.29
N ARG A 161 8.44 11.36 15.99
CA ARG A 161 7.33 11.89 16.82
C ARG A 161 7.35 11.31 18.23
N ILE A 162 7.56 10.00 18.40
CA ILE A 162 7.66 9.39 19.74
C ILE A 162 8.84 10.02 20.51
N LYS A 163 10.02 10.12 19.87
CA LYS A 163 11.21 10.71 20.48
C LYS A 163 11.01 12.18 20.86
N SER A 164 10.31 12.96 20.02
CA SER A 164 10.06 14.38 20.29
C SER A 164 9.01 14.60 21.39
N THR A 165 8.05 13.68 21.52
CA THR A 165 6.98 13.73 22.54
C THR A 165 7.51 13.32 23.91
N PHE A 166 8.37 12.31 23.97
CA PHE A 166 8.91 11.74 25.21
C PHE A 166 10.41 12.03 25.32
N GLN A 167 10.73 13.23 25.83
CA GLN A 167 12.12 13.71 25.98
C GLN A 167 12.70 13.42 27.36
N GLN A 168 11.84 13.28 28.37
CA GLN A 168 12.27 13.18 29.76
C GLN A 168 12.73 11.76 30.13
N PRO A 169 13.71 11.59 31.03
CA PRO A 169 14.21 10.27 31.41
C PRO A 169 13.16 9.34 32.01
N HIS A 170 12.14 9.89 32.68
CA HIS A 170 11.05 9.12 33.29
C HIS A 170 10.07 8.55 32.24
N ASP A 171 10.04 9.10 31.03
CA ASP A 171 9.18 8.62 29.94
C ASP A 171 9.79 7.48 29.15
N ASN A 172 11.04 7.08 29.45
CA ASN A 172 11.78 6.08 28.68
C ASN A 172 11.04 4.75 28.55
N GLU A 173 10.34 4.31 29.59
CA GLU A 173 9.55 3.06 29.54
C GLU A 173 8.41 3.18 28.52
N LYS A 174 7.61 4.25 28.57
CA LYS A 174 6.50 4.50 27.63
C LYS A 174 7.01 4.68 26.21
N LYS A 175 8.10 5.45 26.03
CA LYS A 175 8.79 5.65 24.77
C LYS A 175 9.22 4.33 24.14
N ASN A 176 9.88 3.47 24.92
CA ASN A 176 10.35 2.17 24.45
C ASN A 176 9.19 1.23 24.12
N SER A 177 8.10 1.26 24.89
CA SER A 177 6.88 0.50 24.60
C SER A 177 6.29 0.89 23.24
N LEU A 178 6.12 2.20 23.00
CA LEU A 178 5.55 2.71 21.75
C LEU A 178 6.47 2.43 20.55
N ILE A 179 7.78 2.62 20.68
CA ILE A 179 8.74 2.23 19.64
C ILE A 179 8.64 0.73 19.37
N GLY A 180 8.49 -0.09 20.42
CA GLY A 180 8.26 -1.52 20.29
C GLY A 180 6.99 -1.86 19.49
N GLU A 181 5.90 -1.13 19.68
CA GLU A 181 4.67 -1.29 18.89
C GLU A 181 4.85 -0.89 17.42
N VAL A 182 5.54 0.21 17.15
CA VAL A 182 5.92 0.60 15.77
C VAL A 182 6.78 -0.48 15.13
N CYS A 183 7.76 -1.02 15.86
CA CYS A 183 8.59 -2.12 15.39
C CYS A 183 7.77 -3.39 15.11
N LYS A 184 6.74 -3.70 15.90
CA LYS A 184 5.82 -4.82 15.61
C LYS A 184 5.07 -4.60 14.30
N THR A 185 4.57 -3.39 14.04
CA THR A 185 3.91 -3.06 12.77
C THR A 185 4.90 -3.14 11.60
N ALA A 186 6.12 -2.63 11.77
CA ALA A 186 7.17 -2.72 10.76
C ALA A 186 7.53 -4.19 10.48
N ASN A 187 7.69 -5.02 11.51
CA ASN A 187 8.00 -6.44 11.36
C ASN A 187 6.88 -7.22 10.68
N LEU A 188 5.62 -6.88 10.95
CA LEU A 188 4.48 -7.50 10.27
C LEU A 188 4.52 -7.24 8.76
N LEU A 189 4.86 -6.02 8.36
CA LEU A 189 4.96 -5.64 6.96
C LEU A 189 6.24 -6.18 6.31
N LEU A 190 7.39 -5.90 6.92
CA LEU A 190 8.70 -6.26 6.37
C LEU A 190 8.96 -7.76 6.40
N GLY A 191 8.33 -8.49 7.32
CA GLY A 191 8.40 -9.94 7.40
C GLY A 191 7.71 -10.66 6.23
N VAL A 192 6.89 -9.95 5.44
CA VAL A 192 6.32 -10.47 4.19
C VAL A 192 7.38 -10.55 3.09
N PHE A 193 8.45 -9.76 3.18
CA PHE A 193 9.48 -9.71 2.14
C PHE A 193 10.60 -10.71 2.40
N GLU A 194 11.12 -11.27 1.30
CA GLU A 194 12.42 -11.92 1.35
C GLU A 194 13.52 -10.88 1.65
N PRO A 195 14.44 -11.14 2.59
CA PRO A 195 15.51 -10.20 2.93
C PRO A 195 16.32 -9.72 1.71
N GLY A 196 16.56 -10.61 0.74
CA GLY A 196 17.29 -10.28 -0.48
C GLY A 196 16.58 -9.25 -1.37
N TYR A 197 15.24 -9.20 -1.35
CA TYR A 197 14.47 -8.21 -2.08
C TYR A 197 14.68 -6.80 -1.50
N ILE A 198 14.62 -6.66 -0.17
CA ILE A 198 14.85 -5.36 0.51
C ILE A 198 16.25 -4.83 0.18
N TRP A 199 17.28 -5.68 0.24
CA TRP A 199 18.64 -5.28 -0.09
C TRP A 199 18.80 -4.82 -1.53
N LYS A 200 18.18 -5.51 -2.50
CA LYS A 200 18.19 -5.10 -3.92
C LYS A 200 17.47 -3.77 -4.12
N PHE A 201 16.34 -3.56 -3.43
CA PHE A 201 15.62 -2.30 -3.50
C PHE A 201 16.46 -1.13 -2.96
N LEU A 202 17.06 -1.30 -1.78
CA LEU A 202 17.91 -0.28 -1.18
C LEU A 202 19.17 -0.02 -2.01
N SER A 203 19.79 -1.05 -2.58
CA SER A 203 20.95 -0.87 -3.46
C SER A 203 20.58 -0.08 -4.71
N LYS A 204 19.46 -0.40 -5.35
CA LYS A 204 18.95 0.36 -6.52
C LYS A 204 18.77 1.84 -6.17
N ILE A 205 18.18 2.17 -5.03
CA ILE A 205 18.01 3.57 -4.60
C ILE A 205 19.36 4.24 -4.33
N LEU A 206 20.25 3.61 -3.57
CA LEU A 206 21.54 4.18 -3.21
C LEU A 206 22.43 4.41 -4.44
N PHE A 207 22.48 3.44 -5.35
CA PHE A 207 23.31 3.51 -6.55
C PHE A 207 22.67 4.32 -7.68
N SER A 208 21.34 4.42 -7.76
CA SER A 208 20.67 5.34 -8.70
C SER A 208 20.95 6.80 -8.39
N ASN A 209 21.25 7.14 -7.14
CA ASN A 209 21.65 8.48 -6.72
C ASN A 209 23.15 8.76 -6.90
N TYR A 210 23.94 7.75 -7.33
CA TYR A 210 25.36 7.90 -7.66
C TYR A 210 25.53 7.95 -9.20
N PRO A 211 25.91 9.09 -9.79
CA PRO A 211 26.00 9.25 -11.25
C PRO A 211 27.14 8.45 -11.93
N GLY A 212 27.84 7.56 -11.21
CA GLY A 212 29.04 6.87 -11.69
C GLY A 212 28.87 5.43 -12.18
N CYS A 213 27.73 4.77 -11.97
CA CYS A 213 27.58 3.34 -12.27
C CYS A 213 26.40 3.09 -13.22
N LYS A 214 26.61 3.35 -14.52
CA LYS A 214 25.73 2.81 -15.56
C LYS A 214 26.05 1.32 -15.69
N GLU A 215 25.06 0.46 -15.42
CA GLU A 215 25.14 -0.98 -15.66
C GLU A 215 25.59 -1.24 -17.10
N LYS A 216 26.75 -1.87 -17.26
CA LYS A 216 27.12 -2.51 -18.53
C LYS A 216 26.23 -3.73 -18.69
N GLN A 217 25.21 -3.62 -19.54
CA GLN A 217 24.60 -4.80 -20.15
C GLN A 217 25.65 -5.49 -21.01
N GLY A 218 26.05 -6.70 -20.63
CA GLY A 218 26.86 -7.59 -21.48
C GLY A 218 27.86 -8.44 -20.72
N GLY A 219 27.56 -9.74 -20.60
CA GLY A 219 28.53 -10.83 -20.64
C GLY A 219 29.53 -10.98 -19.50
N SER A 220 29.31 -12.02 -18.68
CA SER A 220 30.35 -12.87 -18.06
C SER A 220 31.53 -12.19 -17.34
N SER A 221 31.40 -12.02 -16.02
CA SER A 221 32.36 -12.51 -15.00
C SER A 221 32.03 -11.88 -13.64
N LEU A 222 31.26 -12.59 -12.82
CA LEU A 222 31.13 -12.28 -11.39
C LEU A 222 32.37 -12.80 -10.68
N SER A 223 33.42 -11.98 -10.58
CA SER A 223 34.40 -12.12 -9.51
C SER A 223 35.03 -10.76 -9.20
N GLU A 224 35.06 -10.44 -7.90
CA GLU A 224 35.94 -9.46 -7.27
C GLU A 224 35.57 -7.97 -7.38
N SER A 225 34.50 -7.57 -6.70
CA SER A 225 34.55 -6.33 -5.91
C SER A 225 33.35 -6.22 -4.99
N CYS A 226 33.53 -6.71 -3.76
CA CYS A 226 32.84 -6.30 -2.54
C CYS A 226 33.31 -7.26 -1.44
N ARG A 227 34.49 -7.00 -0.88
CA ARG A 227 34.85 -7.48 0.45
C ARG A 227 34.52 -6.34 1.42
N PHE A 228 33.52 -6.56 2.27
CA PHE A 228 33.47 -5.98 3.60
C PHE A 228 34.09 -6.99 4.57
#